data_AF-A0A1J9RY18-F1
#
_entry.id   AF-A0A1J9RY18-F1
#
_cell.length_a   1.000
_cell.length_b   1.000
_cell.length_c   1.000
_cell.angle_alpha   90.00
_cell.angle_beta   90.00
_cell.angle_gamma   90.00
#
_symmetry.space_group_name_H-M   'P 1'
#
loop_
_entity.id
_entity.type
_entity.pdbx_description
1 polymer ?
#
loop_
_entity_poly.entity_id
_entity_poly.type
_entity_poly.pdbx_seq_one_letter_code
_entity_poly.pdbx_strand_id
1 'polypeptide(L)'
;MGIPYSTARWVAPASFLFDFAAQQYGMLSTPNMKDVHDANPSFFSPQPYAVALFFFPQQLAQLWWLWRLWRRQGSERDVREMVDYVPVYALGNVCIGAWMFFWNSSHLRASNAFVALNTISQLAYLTTGRLGPLRTSSPSSALTHVVAKTFAGIGVLDLLHNTSAAYFPGVLSPGAAVRVLTGVGFAVAGAASDWILGGCLVYDLLALAVGQREVGEGRWAGLLGAYAVGTAAVVGLGNWVM
;
A
#
# COMPACT_ATOMS: atom_id res chain seq x y z
N MET A 1 -9.94 -3.38 -22.78
CA MET A 1 -9.36 -2.40 -23.73
C MET A 1 -8.56 -1.41 -22.90
N GLY A 2 -7.26 -1.24 -23.20
CA GLY A 2 -6.40 -0.28 -22.49
C GLY A 2 -6.56 1.14 -23.03
N ILE A 3 -6.06 2.13 -22.28
CA ILE A 3 -5.98 3.52 -22.75
C ILE A 3 -4.78 3.69 -23.69
N PRO A 4 -4.82 4.62 -24.67
CA PRO A 4 -3.66 4.89 -25.50
C PRO A 4 -2.58 5.65 -24.72
N TYR A 5 -1.32 5.51 -25.15
CA TYR A 5 -0.19 6.21 -24.53
C TYR A 5 -0.40 7.73 -24.44
N SER A 6 -0.99 8.33 -25.49
CA SER A 6 -1.25 9.78 -25.56
C SER A 6 -2.11 10.29 -24.41
N THR A 7 -3.01 9.44 -23.90
CA THR A 7 -3.82 9.68 -22.70
C THR A 7 -3.06 9.30 -21.43
N ALA A 8 -2.42 8.12 -21.42
CA ALA A 8 -1.71 7.58 -20.26
C ALA A 8 -0.64 8.53 -19.71
N ARG A 9 0.12 9.19 -20.59
CA ARG A 9 1.16 10.16 -20.22
C ARG A 9 0.62 11.37 -19.44
N TRP A 10 -0.67 11.70 -19.57
CA TRP A 10 -1.29 12.82 -18.87
C TRP A 10 -2.07 12.36 -17.65
N VAL A 11 -2.80 11.26 -17.76
CA VAL A 11 -3.62 10.73 -16.67
C VAL A 11 -2.77 10.35 -15.46
N ALA A 12 -1.65 9.65 -15.66
CA ALA A 12 -0.83 9.20 -14.54
C ALA A 12 -0.18 10.35 -13.75
N PRO A 13 0.48 11.35 -14.37
CA PRO A 13 0.99 12.51 -13.62
C PRO A 13 -0.12 13.34 -12.97
N ALA A 14 -1.28 13.50 -13.63
CA ALA A 14 -2.39 14.28 -13.07
C ALA A 14 -2.98 13.60 -11.84
N SER A 15 -3.16 12.27 -11.86
CA SER A 15 -3.64 11.53 -10.69
C SER A 15 -2.64 11.57 -9.54
N PHE A 16 -1.33 11.43 -9.84
CA PHE A 16 -0.28 11.56 -8.84
C PHE A 16 -0.27 12.95 -8.19
N LEU A 17 -0.41 14.01 -8.99
CA LEU A 17 -0.43 15.38 -8.48
C LEU A 17 -1.65 15.62 -7.57
N PHE A 18 -2.81 15.06 -7.93
CA PHE A 18 -4.00 15.11 -7.10
C PHE A 18 -3.77 14.42 -5.74
N ASP A 19 -3.29 13.18 -5.76
CA ASP A 19 -3.00 12.43 -4.53
C ASP A 19 -1.94 13.15 -3.69
N PHE A 20 -0.83 13.54 -4.29
CA PHE A 20 0.24 14.28 -3.61
C PHE A 20 -0.27 15.55 -2.93
N ALA A 21 -1.10 16.35 -3.63
CA ALA A 21 -1.69 17.56 -3.06
C ALA A 21 -2.66 17.25 -1.91
N ALA A 22 -3.48 16.21 -2.05
CA ALA A 22 -4.37 15.74 -0.98
C ALA A 22 -3.57 15.28 0.24
N GLN A 23 -2.48 14.53 0.07
CA GLN A 23 -1.58 14.11 1.15
C GLN A 23 -0.93 15.32 1.84
N GLN A 24 -0.48 16.34 1.08
CA GLN A 24 0.05 17.57 1.69
C GLN A 24 -1.03 18.28 2.51
N TYR A 25 -2.25 18.42 1.98
CA TYR A 25 -3.38 18.96 2.75
C TYR A 25 -3.65 18.13 4.01
N GLY A 26 -3.61 16.80 3.89
CA GLY A 26 -3.79 15.84 4.96
C GLY A 26 -2.85 16.06 6.14
N MET A 27 -1.57 16.26 5.84
CA MET A 27 -0.51 16.46 6.83
C MET A 27 -0.49 17.88 7.41
N LEU A 28 -0.92 18.89 6.65
CA LEU A 28 -0.76 20.30 7.01
C LEU A 28 -2.05 20.98 7.54
N SER A 29 -3.20 20.33 7.41
CA SER A 29 -4.49 20.86 7.89
C SER A 29 -4.71 20.61 9.40
N THR A 30 -5.83 21.07 9.94
CA THR A 30 -6.24 20.81 11.33
C THR A 30 -7.71 20.39 11.35
N PRO A 31 -8.04 19.20 11.89
CA PRO A 31 -7.12 18.16 12.34
C PRO A 31 -6.28 17.61 11.17
N ASN A 32 -5.01 17.31 11.43
CA ASN A 32 -4.16 16.63 10.45
C ASN A 32 -4.36 15.10 10.51
N MET A 33 -3.77 14.38 9.55
CA MET A 33 -3.83 12.92 9.46
C MET A 33 -3.44 12.21 10.77
N LYS A 34 -2.42 12.73 11.47
CA LYS A 34 -1.94 12.18 12.74
C LYS A 34 -2.92 12.46 13.87
N ASP A 35 -3.49 13.66 13.95
CA ASP A 35 -4.49 14.00 14.97
C ASP A 35 -5.70 13.04 14.91
N VAL A 36 -6.18 12.74 13.70
CA VAL A 36 -7.27 11.77 13.51
C VAL A 36 -6.84 10.35 13.87
N HIS A 37 -5.62 9.95 13.52
CA HIS A 37 -5.07 8.64 13.91
C HIS A 37 -5.01 8.50 15.44
N ASP A 38 -4.43 9.49 16.13
CA ASP A 38 -4.28 9.50 17.58
C ASP A 38 -5.64 9.52 18.30
N ALA A 39 -6.66 10.14 17.70
CA ALA A 39 -8.01 10.17 18.23
C ALA A 39 -8.78 8.84 18.04
N ASN A 40 -8.32 7.96 17.15
CA ASN A 40 -9.00 6.70 16.80
C ASN A 40 -8.07 5.48 16.87
N PRO A 41 -7.40 5.23 18.00
CA PRO A 41 -6.50 4.09 18.13
C PRO A 41 -7.29 2.78 18.03
N SER A 42 -6.71 1.78 17.39
CA SER A 42 -7.34 0.47 17.18
C SER A 42 -6.29 -0.63 17.05
N PHE A 43 -6.73 -1.88 17.03
CA PHE A 43 -5.85 -3.07 16.97
C PHE A 43 -5.01 -3.18 15.68
N PHE A 44 -5.23 -2.35 14.66
CA PHE A 44 -4.31 -2.20 13.53
C PHE A 44 -3.78 -0.78 13.37
N SER A 45 -3.64 -0.01 14.45
CA SER A 45 -2.91 1.27 14.40
C SER A 45 -1.41 1.03 14.17
N PRO A 46 -0.85 1.47 13.03
CA PRO A 46 0.58 1.40 12.78
C PRO A 46 1.32 2.56 13.42
N GLN A 47 2.64 2.46 13.43
CA GLN A 47 3.52 3.56 13.79
C GLN A 47 3.52 4.62 12.68
N PRO A 48 3.08 5.89 12.92
CA PRO A 48 2.91 6.88 11.85
C PRO A 48 4.19 7.24 11.08
N TYR A 49 5.33 7.28 11.75
CA TYR A 49 6.61 7.61 11.12
C TYR A 49 7.17 6.46 10.27
N ALA A 50 6.85 5.20 10.59
CA ALA A 50 7.15 4.04 9.75
C ALA A 50 6.35 4.13 8.44
N VAL A 51 5.07 4.49 8.53
CA VAL A 51 4.26 4.73 7.33
C VAL A 51 4.89 5.83 6.47
N ALA A 52 5.26 6.97 7.06
CA ALA A 52 5.94 8.05 6.33
C ALA A 52 7.28 7.62 5.70
N LEU A 53 8.07 6.80 6.41
CA LEU A 53 9.34 6.28 5.93
C LEU A 53 9.16 5.30 4.75
N PHE A 54 8.06 4.57 4.68
CA PHE A 54 7.71 3.75 3.53
C PHE A 54 7.30 4.59 2.33
N PHE A 55 6.43 5.59 2.54
CA PHE A 55 5.92 6.44 1.46
C PHE A 55 7.03 7.27 0.80
N PHE A 56 8.00 7.78 1.54
CA PHE A 56 9.04 8.64 0.95
C PHE A 56 9.80 8.01 -0.25
N PRO A 57 10.46 6.84 -0.12
CA PRO A 57 11.11 6.18 -1.26
C PRO A 57 10.10 5.73 -2.32
N GLN A 58 8.88 5.38 -1.93
CA GLN A 58 7.81 5.05 -2.87
C GLN A 58 7.47 6.25 -3.77
N GLN A 59 7.35 7.46 -3.22
CA GLN A 59 7.09 8.67 -4.00
C GLN A 59 8.22 8.97 -5.00
N LEU A 60 9.49 8.75 -4.60
CA LEU A 60 10.62 8.89 -5.52
C LEU A 60 10.57 7.88 -6.67
N ALA A 61 10.24 6.62 -6.37
CA ALA A 61 10.07 5.58 -7.39
C ALA A 61 8.91 5.92 -8.35
N GLN A 62 7.80 6.44 -7.83
CA GLN A 62 6.66 6.89 -8.63
C GLN A 62 7.04 8.04 -9.57
N LEU A 63 7.73 9.08 -9.06
CA LEU A 63 8.20 10.19 -9.88
C LEU A 63 9.14 9.71 -10.99
N TRP A 64 10.05 8.78 -10.68
CA TRP A 64 10.95 8.22 -11.69
C TRP A 64 10.19 7.40 -12.73
N TRP A 65 9.23 6.58 -12.30
CA TRP A 65 8.36 5.83 -13.19
C TRP A 65 7.54 6.75 -14.12
N LEU A 66 6.94 7.81 -13.58
CA LEU A 66 6.21 8.83 -14.34
C LEU A 66 7.10 9.54 -15.36
N TRP A 67 8.33 9.88 -14.99
CA TRP A 67 9.30 10.47 -15.92
C TRP A 67 9.62 9.51 -17.07
N ARG A 68 9.81 8.21 -16.78
CA ARG A 68 10.05 7.19 -17.81
C ARG A 68 8.83 6.99 -18.73
N LEU A 69 7.62 6.97 -18.17
CA LEU A 69 6.38 6.95 -18.94
C LEU A 69 6.30 8.20 -19.85
N TRP A 70 6.51 9.39 -19.30
CA TRP A 70 6.46 10.66 -20.04
C TRP A 70 7.44 10.72 -21.20
N ARG A 71 8.66 10.21 -20.99
CA ARG A 71 9.74 10.19 -21.98
C ARG A 71 9.73 8.95 -22.88
N ARG A 72 8.75 8.05 -22.75
CA ARG A 72 8.67 6.75 -23.46
C ARG A 72 9.96 5.92 -23.32
N GLN A 73 10.55 5.88 -22.13
CA GLN A 73 11.82 5.18 -21.90
C GLN A 73 11.61 3.65 -21.84
N GLY A 74 12.47 2.91 -22.54
CA GLY A 74 12.43 1.44 -22.60
C GLY A 74 11.93 0.90 -23.94
N SER A 75 11.77 -0.42 -24.02
CA SER A 75 11.23 -1.09 -25.21
C SER A 75 9.73 -0.80 -25.39
N GLU A 76 9.18 -1.06 -26.58
CA GLU A 76 7.72 -0.97 -26.80
C GLU A 76 6.92 -1.86 -25.84
N ARG A 77 7.50 -3.00 -25.45
CA ARG A 77 6.90 -3.89 -24.44
C ARG A 77 6.86 -3.22 -23.07
N ASP A 78 7.92 -2.55 -22.66
CA ASP A 78 7.97 -1.84 -21.37
C ASP A 78 6.99 -0.66 -21.37
N VAL A 79 6.91 0.09 -22.46
CA VAL A 79 5.94 1.19 -22.58
C VAL A 79 4.50 0.67 -22.52
N ARG A 80 4.20 -0.46 -23.16
CA ARG A 80 2.89 -1.11 -23.05
C ARG A 80 2.56 -1.55 -21.62
N GLU A 81 3.52 -2.13 -20.91
CA GLU A 81 3.36 -2.52 -19.50
C GLU A 81 3.08 -1.32 -18.60
N MET A 82 3.83 -0.22 -18.77
CA MET A 82 3.57 1.03 -18.05
C MET A 82 2.17 1.57 -18.35
N VAL A 83 1.78 1.63 -19.63
CA VAL A 83 0.46 2.13 -20.06
C VAL A 83 -0.69 1.25 -19.56
N ASP A 84 -0.53 -0.08 -19.53
CA ASP A 84 -1.56 -1.00 -19.03
C ASP A 84 -1.82 -0.79 -17.53
N TYR A 85 -0.80 -0.43 -16.78
CA TYR A 85 -0.92 -0.16 -15.34
C TYR A 85 -1.57 1.20 -15.03
N VAL A 86 -1.46 2.19 -15.93
CA VAL A 86 -1.94 3.57 -15.66
C VAL A 86 -3.39 3.66 -15.16
N PRO A 87 -4.39 2.94 -15.70
CA PRO A 87 -5.75 3.02 -15.18
C PRO A 87 -5.88 2.60 -13.70
N VAL A 88 -5.17 1.55 -13.30
CA VAL A 88 -5.18 1.06 -11.90
C VAL A 88 -4.38 2.00 -11.01
N TYR A 89 -3.23 2.48 -11.49
CA TYR A 89 -2.44 3.51 -10.83
C TYR A 89 -3.25 4.79 -10.55
N ALA A 90 -3.96 5.28 -11.56
CA ALA A 90 -4.75 6.50 -11.45
C ALA A 90 -5.96 6.33 -10.54
N LEU A 91 -6.65 5.18 -10.61
CA LEU A 91 -7.72 4.84 -9.67
C LEU A 91 -7.20 4.83 -8.22
N GLY A 92 -6.03 4.23 -7.99
CA GLY A 92 -5.41 4.20 -6.67
C GLY A 92 -5.13 5.59 -6.11
N ASN A 93 -4.45 6.44 -6.89
CA ASN A 93 -4.18 7.83 -6.52
C ASN A 93 -5.48 8.62 -6.23
N VAL A 94 -6.52 8.45 -7.05
CA VAL A 94 -7.81 9.11 -6.81
C VAL A 94 -8.46 8.61 -5.52
N CYS A 95 -8.40 7.30 -5.26
CA CYS A 95 -8.94 6.71 -4.04
C CYS A 95 -8.19 7.18 -2.79
N ILE A 96 -6.86 7.21 -2.80
CA ILE A 96 -6.06 7.66 -1.66
C ILE A 96 -6.22 9.17 -1.44
N GLY A 97 -6.21 9.98 -2.50
CA GLY A 97 -6.49 11.40 -2.36
C GLY A 97 -7.91 11.67 -1.83
N ALA A 98 -8.92 10.92 -2.28
CA ALA A 98 -10.29 11.00 -1.74
C ALA A 98 -10.37 10.53 -0.28
N TRP A 99 -9.69 9.43 0.05
CA TRP A 99 -9.57 8.92 1.41
C TRP A 99 -9.07 10.00 2.36
N MET A 100 -8.06 10.78 1.97
CA MET A 100 -7.50 11.83 2.82
C MET A 100 -8.53 12.88 3.25
N PHE A 101 -9.43 13.30 2.35
CA PHE A 101 -10.49 14.25 2.70
C PHE A 101 -11.48 13.68 3.72
N PHE A 102 -11.88 12.41 3.56
CA PHE A 102 -12.78 11.74 4.50
C PHE A 102 -12.11 11.38 5.82
N TRP A 103 -10.80 11.04 5.78
CA TRP A 103 -10.00 10.79 6.96
C TRP A 103 -9.89 12.05 7.82
N ASN A 104 -9.45 13.17 7.26
CA ASN A 104 -9.29 14.43 8.01
C ASN A 104 -10.61 15.02 8.52
N SER A 105 -11.76 14.61 7.96
CA SER A 105 -13.09 14.96 8.47
C SER A 105 -13.67 13.91 9.43
N SER A 106 -12.87 12.92 9.85
CA SER A 106 -13.26 11.81 10.72
C SER A 106 -14.44 10.98 10.20
N HIS A 107 -14.71 11.02 8.90
CA HIS A 107 -15.69 10.18 8.22
C HIS A 107 -15.07 8.81 7.86
N LEU A 108 -14.60 8.09 8.89
CA LEU A 108 -13.73 6.92 8.74
C LEU A 108 -14.37 5.74 7.97
N ARG A 109 -15.70 5.60 8.01
CA ARG A 109 -16.39 4.57 7.21
C ARG A 109 -16.41 4.90 5.72
N ALA A 110 -16.55 6.17 5.37
CA ALA A 110 -16.47 6.63 3.99
C ALA A 110 -15.03 6.53 3.49
N SER A 111 -14.05 6.93 4.30
CA SER A 111 -12.63 6.77 4.00
C SER A 111 -12.28 5.28 3.74
N ASN A 112 -12.87 4.35 4.51
CA ASN A 112 -12.65 2.92 4.34
C ASN A 112 -13.09 2.39 2.98
N ALA A 113 -14.15 2.94 2.40
CA ALA A 113 -14.64 2.50 1.09
C ALA A 113 -13.61 2.79 -0.01
N PHE A 114 -12.95 3.95 0.04
CA PHE A 114 -11.90 4.33 -0.92
C PHE A 114 -10.64 3.49 -0.74
N VAL A 115 -10.22 3.24 0.51
CA VAL A 115 -9.09 2.35 0.79
C VAL A 115 -9.38 0.94 0.28
N ALA A 116 -10.56 0.39 0.56
CA ALA A 116 -10.95 -0.93 0.06
C ALA A 116 -10.94 -0.98 -1.48
N LEU A 117 -11.49 0.05 -2.14
CA LEU A 117 -11.48 0.12 -3.60
C LEU A 117 -10.06 0.18 -4.17
N ASN A 118 -9.16 0.99 -3.58
CA ASN A 118 -7.74 1.01 -3.96
C ASN A 118 -7.12 -0.37 -3.80
N THR A 119 -7.14 -0.92 -2.59
CA THR A 119 -6.46 -2.17 -2.24
C THR A 119 -6.93 -3.33 -3.09
N ILE A 120 -8.25 -3.49 -3.27
CA ILE A 120 -8.82 -4.54 -4.13
C ILE A 120 -8.36 -4.35 -5.58
N SER A 121 -8.36 -3.11 -6.11
CA SER A 121 -7.96 -2.85 -7.49
C SER A 121 -6.48 -3.14 -7.74
N GLN A 122 -5.60 -2.74 -6.80
CA GLN A 122 -4.17 -3.01 -6.89
C GLN A 122 -3.88 -4.51 -6.81
N LEU A 123 -4.44 -5.20 -5.81
CA LEU A 123 -4.25 -6.65 -5.64
C LEU A 123 -4.84 -7.42 -6.82
N ALA A 124 -6.00 -7.04 -7.34
CA ALA A 124 -6.58 -7.65 -8.52
C ALA A 124 -5.66 -7.49 -9.75
N TYR A 125 -5.06 -6.32 -9.94
CA TYR A 125 -4.11 -6.11 -11.05
C TYR A 125 -2.89 -7.04 -10.96
N LEU A 126 -2.35 -7.24 -9.75
CA LEU A 126 -1.22 -8.14 -9.52
C LEU A 126 -1.60 -9.62 -9.68
N THR A 127 -2.77 -10.02 -9.17
CA THR A 127 -3.16 -11.45 -9.09
C THR A 127 -3.85 -11.99 -10.33
N THR A 128 -4.38 -11.12 -11.20
CA THR A 128 -5.03 -11.53 -12.47
C THR A 128 -4.04 -11.75 -13.62
N GLY A 129 -2.73 -11.70 -13.36
CA GLY A 129 -1.70 -11.89 -14.38
C GLY A 129 -1.58 -10.74 -15.37
N ARG A 130 -2.19 -9.58 -15.10
CA ARG A 130 -2.05 -8.38 -15.94
C ARG A 130 -0.64 -7.80 -15.87
N LEU A 131 -0.04 -7.82 -14.67
CA LEU A 131 1.39 -7.56 -14.54
C LEU A 131 2.16 -8.80 -14.97
N GLY A 132 2.88 -8.72 -16.09
CA GLY A 132 3.74 -9.81 -16.56
C GLY A 132 4.94 -10.08 -15.65
N PRO A 133 5.80 -11.06 -15.98
CA PRO A 133 7.00 -11.33 -15.21
C PRO A 133 7.98 -10.14 -15.20
N LEU A 134 8.60 -9.92 -14.03
CA LEU A 134 9.60 -8.88 -13.82
C LEU A 134 10.79 -9.09 -14.76
N ARG A 135 11.13 -8.07 -15.55
CA ARG A 135 12.35 -8.05 -16.36
C ARG A 135 13.41 -7.19 -15.69
N THR A 136 14.32 -7.82 -14.95
CA THR A 136 15.38 -7.13 -14.18
C THR A 136 16.38 -6.38 -15.06
N SER A 137 16.53 -6.78 -16.33
CA SER A 137 17.34 -6.06 -17.32
C SER A 137 16.72 -4.76 -17.85
N SER A 138 15.41 -4.54 -17.62
CA SER A 138 14.71 -3.33 -18.04
C SER A 138 14.35 -2.47 -16.83
N PRO A 139 14.98 -1.29 -16.66
CA PRO A 139 14.64 -0.43 -15.54
C PRO A 139 13.19 0.11 -15.62
N SER A 140 12.59 0.19 -16.80
CA SER A 140 11.15 0.54 -16.94
C SER A 140 10.25 -0.56 -16.39
N SER A 141 10.57 -1.83 -16.66
CA SER A 141 9.82 -2.96 -16.10
C SER A 141 10.05 -3.05 -14.58
N ALA A 142 11.30 -2.99 -14.13
CA ALA A 142 11.62 -2.99 -12.70
C ALA A 142 10.88 -1.89 -11.93
N LEU A 143 10.85 -0.65 -12.43
CA LEU A 143 10.10 0.44 -11.80
C LEU A 143 8.59 0.22 -11.81
N THR A 144 8.04 -0.34 -12.90
CA THR A 144 6.59 -0.64 -12.94
C THR A 144 6.23 -1.66 -11.86
N HIS A 145 7.06 -2.69 -11.67
CA HIS A 145 6.89 -3.66 -10.60
C HIS A 145 7.05 -3.05 -9.22
N VAL A 146 8.08 -2.21 -8.99
CA VAL A 146 8.26 -1.51 -7.71
C VAL A 146 7.04 -0.67 -7.39
N VAL A 147 6.60 0.19 -8.31
CA VAL A 147 5.42 1.04 -8.08
C VAL A 147 4.16 0.21 -7.86
N ALA A 148 3.87 -0.76 -8.73
CA ALA A 148 2.64 -1.55 -8.62
C ALA A 148 2.58 -2.38 -7.31
N LYS A 149 3.68 -3.01 -6.94
CA LYS A 149 3.73 -3.90 -5.78
C LYS A 149 3.82 -3.15 -4.47
N THR A 150 4.54 -2.04 -4.41
CA THR A 150 4.55 -1.19 -3.20
C THR A 150 3.20 -0.51 -2.98
N PHE A 151 2.50 -0.09 -4.04
CA PHE A 151 1.17 0.50 -3.92
C PHE A 151 0.13 -0.53 -3.46
N ALA A 152 0.22 -1.76 -3.94
CA ALA A 152 -0.60 -2.86 -3.44
C ALA A 152 -0.26 -3.24 -1.99
N GLY A 153 1.03 -3.30 -1.66
CA GLY A 153 1.54 -3.63 -0.33
C GLY A 153 1.00 -2.67 0.72
N ILE A 154 1.28 -1.37 0.58
CA ILE A 154 0.78 -0.36 1.52
C ILE A 154 -0.75 -0.33 1.59
N GLY A 155 -1.44 -0.65 0.49
CA GLY A 155 -2.89 -0.80 0.48
C GLY A 155 -3.40 -1.88 1.45
N VAL A 156 -2.62 -2.95 1.70
CA VAL A 156 -2.98 -3.96 2.71
C VAL A 156 -2.94 -3.34 4.11
N LEU A 157 -1.88 -2.59 4.44
CA LEU A 157 -1.78 -1.87 5.70
C LEU A 157 -2.93 -0.88 5.87
N ASP A 158 -3.18 -0.05 4.85
CA ASP A 158 -4.23 0.96 4.88
C ASP A 158 -5.60 0.31 5.10
N LEU A 159 -5.87 -0.82 4.44
CA LEU A 159 -7.14 -1.55 4.59
C LEU A 159 -7.32 -2.05 6.03
N LEU A 160 -6.28 -2.65 6.62
CA LEU A 160 -6.34 -3.15 7.99
C LEU A 160 -6.54 -2.00 8.98
N HIS A 161 -5.70 -0.97 8.89
CA HIS A 161 -5.72 0.18 9.78
C HIS A 161 -7.02 0.97 9.68
N ASN A 162 -7.45 1.34 8.47
CA ASN A 162 -8.67 2.12 8.31
C ASN A 162 -9.90 1.30 8.68
N THR A 163 -9.94 -0.01 8.41
CA THR A 163 -11.06 -0.86 8.81
C THR A 163 -11.16 -0.92 10.34
N SER A 164 -10.05 -1.16 11.05
CA SER A 164 -10.09 -1.20 12.51
C SER A 164 -10.44 0.15 13.12
N ALA A 165 -9.91 1.25 12.59
CA ALA A 165 -10.23 2.60 13.08
C ALA A 165 -11.70 2.97 12.84
N ALA A 166 -12.28 2.59 11.69
CA ALA A 166 -13.65 2.94 11.31
C ALA A 166 -14.74 2.16 12.04
N TYR A 167 -14.47 0.90 12.39
CA TYR A 167 -15.48 -0.03 12.92
C TYR A 167 -15.22 -0.47 14.36
N PHE A 168 -13.99 -0.34 14.84
CA PHE A 168 -13.58 -0.76 16.18
C PHE A 168 -12.69 0.30 16.89
N PRO A 169 -13.07 1.59 16.88
CA PRO A 169 -12.28 2.63 17.55
C PRO A 169 -12.17 2.34 19.05
N GLY A 170 -10.97 2.51 19.61
CA GLY A 170 -10.65 2.25 21.01
C GLY A 170 -10.45 0.77 21.36
N VAL A 171 -10.69 -0.16 20.43
CA VAL A 171 -10.42 -1.59 20.65
C VAL A 171 -8.97 -1.87 20.28
N LEU A 172 -8.11 -2.00 21.28
CA LEU A 172 -6.66 -2.22 21.06
C LEU A 172 -6.29 -3.71 21.00
N SER A 173 -7.01 -4.56 21.72
CA SER A 173 -6.75 -6.00 21.75
C SER A 173 -7.74 -6.76 20.85
N PRO A 174 -7.30 -7.36 19.73
CA PRO A 174 -8.20 -8.07 18.83
C PRO A 174 -8.58 -9.44 19.41
N GLY A 175 -9.77 -9.93 19.05
CA GLY A 175 -10.23 -11.28 19.39
C GLY A 175 -9.41 -12.39 18.70
N ALA A 176 -9.59 -13.64 19.15
CA ALA A 176 -8.81 -14.79 18.66
C ALA A 176 -8.91 -15.00 17.14
N ALA A 177 -10.11 -14.83 16.57
CA ALA A 177 -10.33 -14.97 15.13
C ALA A 177 -9.48 -13.98 14.32
N VAL A 178 -9.46 -12.70 14.70
CA VAL A 178 -8.68 -11.65 14.01
C VAL A 178 -7.19 -11.97 14.09
N ARG A 179 -6.68 -12.44 15.24
CA ARG A 179 -5.27 -12.85 15.39
C ARG A 179 -4.91 -13.98 14.42
N VAL A 180 -5.70 -15.06 14.43
CA VAL A 180 -5.49 -16.23 13.55
C VAL A 180 -5.57 -15.84 12.08
N LEU A 181 -6.61 -15.11 11.68
CA LEU A 181 -6.78 -14.67 10.30
C LEU A 181 -5.67 -13.73 9.84
N THR A 182 -5.14 -12.89 10.72
CA THR A 182 -3.97 -12.05 10.41
C THR A 182 -2.75 -12.93 10.12
N GLY A 183 -2.42 -13.86 11.03
CA GLY A 183 -1.27 -14.75 10.86
C GLY A 183 -1.38 -15.61 9.59
N VAL A 184 -2.53 -16.25 9.37
CA VAL A 184 -2.76 -17.07 8.17
C VAL A 184 -2.77 -16.21 6.91
N GLY A 185 -3.44 -15.06 6.94
CA GLY A 185 -3.54 -14.15 5.80
C GLY A 185 -2.17 -13.67 5.33
N PHE A 186 -1.32 -13.21 6.25
CA PHE A 186 0.04 -12.78 5.91
C PHE A 186 0.96 -13.94 5.49
N ALA A 187 0.80 -15.14 6.06
CA ALA A 187 1.54 -16.31 5.61
C ALA A 187 1.18 -16.70 4.17
N VAL A 188 -0.13 -16.75 3.85
CA VAL A 188 -0.62 -17.05 2.50
C VAL A 188 -0.21 -15.96 1.51
N ALA A 189 -0.39 -14.69 1.87
CA ALA A 189 0.01 -13.57 1.03
C ALA A 189 1.53 -13.56 0.79
N GLY A 190 2.34 -13.81 1.83
CA GLY A 190 3.79 -13.93 1.72
C GLY A 190 4.20 -15.09 0.81
N ALA A 191 3.56 -16.24 0.90
CA ALA A 191 3.84 -17.40 0.04
C ALA A 191 3.49 -17.13 -1.44
N ALA A 192 2.51 -16.28 -1.69
CA ALA A 192 2.10 -15.87 -3.04
C ALA A 192 2.85 -14.64 -3.57
N SER A 193 3.80 -14.09 -2.81
CA SER A 193 4.50 -12.85 -3.13
C SER A 193 5.94 -13.07 -3.53
N ASP A 194 6.44 -12.21 -4.42
CA ASP A 194 7.87 -12.01 -4.63
C ASP A 194 8.49 -11.11 -3.55
N TRP A 195 9.81 -10.92 -3.64
CA TRP A 195 10.59 -10.06 -2.74
C TRP A 195 10.02 -8.64 -2.55
N ILE A 196 9.42 -8.02 -3.58
CA ILE A 196 8.93 -6.64 -3.48
C ILE A 196 7.64 -6.60 -2.66
N LEU A 197 6.61 -7.35 -3.09
CA LEU A 197 5.32 -7.35 -2.37
C LEU A 197 5.48 -7.97 -0.99
N GLY A 198 6.19 -9.09 -0.88
CA GLY A 198 6.44 -9.78 0.38
C GLY A 198 7.24 -8.92 1.36
N GLY A 199 8.22 -8.16 0.87
CA GLY A 199 8.94 -7.19 1.69
C GLY A 199 8.03 -6.09 2.25
N CYS A 200 7.06 -5.62 1.47
CA CYS A 200 6.06 -4.65 1.94
C CYS A 200 5.19 -5.25 3.05
N LEU A 201 4.69 -6.48 2.86
CA LEU A 201 3.86 -7.16 3.86
C LEU A 201 4.61 -7.37 5.20
N VAL A 202 5.90 -7.70 5.14
CA VAL A 202 6.75 -7.78 6.34
C VAL A 202 6.90 -6.41 6.99
N TYR A 203 7.13 -5.36 6.21
CA TYR A 203 7.24 -3.99 6.69
C TYR A 203 5.94 -3.54 7.39
N ASP A 204 4.79 -3.83 6.80
CA ASP A 204 3.47 -3.50 7.35
C ASP A 204 3.26 -4.13 8.73
N LEU A 205 3.60 -5.41 8.89
CA LEU A 205 3.53 -6.10 10.18
C LEU A 205 4.48 -5.49 11.21
N LEU A 206 5.67 -5.05 10.81
CA LEU A 206 6.60 -4.35 11.70
C LEU A 206 6.04 -2.98 12.11
N ALA A 207 5.49 -2.21 11.18
CA ALA A 207 4.86 -0.92 11.46
C ALA A 207 3.68 -1.07 12.43
N LEU A 208 2.85 -2.10 12.24
CA LEU A 208 1.78 -2.48 13.16
C LEU A 208 2.34 -2.90 14.53
N ALA A 209 3.35 -3.76 14.57
CA ALA A 209 3.94 -4.22 15.83
C ALA A 209 4.49 -3.06 16.68
N VAL A 210 5.16 -2.11 16.05
CA VAL A 210 5.69 -0.92 16.74
C VAL A 210 4.55 -0.01 17.19
N GLY A 211 3.56 0.27 16.33
CA GLY A 211 2.40 1.11 16.68
C GLY A 211 1.59 0.53 17.84
N GLN A 212 1.34 -0.79 17.82
CA GLN A 212 0.64 -1.48 18.91
C GLN A 212 1.41 -1.42 20.24
N ARG A 213 2.74 -1.37 20.20
CA ARG A 213 3.56 -1.18 21.40
C ARG A 213 3.43 0.24 21.95
N GLU A 214 3.39 1.26 21.07
CA GLU A 214 3.23 2.66 21.45
C GLU A 214 1.88 2.93 22.14
N VAL A 215 0.81 2.27 21.70
CA VAL A 215 -0.52 2.37 22.32
C VAL A 215 -0.73 1.43 23.53
N GLY A 216 0.32 0.72 23.98
CA GLY A 216 0.32 -0.09 25.21
C GLY A 216 -0.07 -1.57 25.06
N GLU A 217 -0.36 -2.07 23.86
CA GLU A 217 -0.75 -3.47 23.61
C GLU A 217 0.44 -4.40 23.33
N GLY A 218 1.28 -4.61 24.35
CA GLY A 218 2.52 -5.38 24.21
C GLY A 218 2.35 -6.82 23.70
N ARG A 219 1.26 -7.51 24.09
CA ARG A 219 1.01 -8.91 23.67
C ARG A 219 0.65 -9.00 22.19
N TRP A 220 -0.19 -8.09 21.71
CA TRP A 220 -0.58 -8.06 20.30
C TRP A 220 0.58 -7.58 19.43
N ALA A 221 1.31 -6.56 19.87
CA ALA A 221 2.56 -6.12 19.26
C ALA A 221 3.59 -7.26 19.09
N GLY A 222 3.78 -8.07 20.14
CA GLY A 222 4.68 -9.22 20.08
C GLY A 222 4.25 -10.27 19.07
N LEU A 223 2.95 -10.52 18.96
CA LEU A 223 2.39 -11.48 18.00
C LEU A 223 2.49 -10.98 16.56
N LEU A 224 2.24 -9.69 16.30
CA LEU A 224 2.47 -9.06 14.99
C LEU A 224 3.96 -9.14 14.59
N GLY A 225 4.87 -8.91 15.53
CA GLY A 225 6.31 -9.09 15.30
C GLY A 225 6.67 -10.54 14.95
N ALA A 226 6.07 -11.52 15.61
CA ALA A 226 6.25 -12.92 15.27
C ALA A 226 5.70 -13.26 13.87
N TYR A 227 4.55 -12.69 13.49
CA TYR A 227 4.02 -12.80 12.13
C TYR A 227 4.94 -12.16 11.10
N ALA A 228 5.59 -11.04 11.42
CA ALA A 228 6.56 -10.39 10.52
C ALA A 228 7.73 -11.32 10.22
N VAL A 229 8.32 -11.93 11.26
CA VAL A 229 9.41 -12.91 11.12
C VAL A 229 8.96 -14.13 10.33
N GLY A 230 7.78 -14.69 10.64
CA GLY A 230 7.24 -15.83 9.91
C GLY A 230 6.99 -15.53 8.44
N THR A 231 6.41 -14.37 8.14
CA THR A 231 6.17 -13.91 6.76
C THR A 231 7.48 -13.70 6.02
N ALA A 232 8.49 -13.10 6.67
CA ALA A 232 9.82 -12.92 6.08
C ALA A 232 10.48 -14.26 5.75
N ALA A 233 10.35 -15.27 6.62
CA ALA A 233 10.84 -16.61 6.36
C ALA A 233 10.12 -17.27 5.16
N VAL A 234 8.79 -17.14 5.08
CA VAL A 234 8.00 -17.68 3.96
C VAL A 234 8.39 -17.02 2.64
N VAL A 235 8.46 -15.69 2.59
CA VAL A 235 8.88 -14.93 1.40
C VAL A 235 10.31 -15.31 1.01
N GLY A 236 11.22 -15.38 1.99
CA GLY A 236 12.62 -15.70 1.79
C GLY A 236 12.84 -17.09 1.23
N LEU A 237 12.23 -18.11 1.84
CA LEU A 237 12.31 -19.49 1.37
C LEU A 237 11.67 -19.67 -0.01
N GLY A 238 10.48 -19.09 -0.22
CA GLY A 238 9.77 -19.22 -1.49
C GLY A 238 10.53 -18.64 -2.68
N ASN A 239 11.21 -17.51 -2.49
CA ASN A 239 11.92 -16.82 -3.55
C ASN A 239 13.42 -17.16 -3.66
N TRP A 240 13.97 -17.95 -2.73
CA TRP A 240 15.35 -18.45 -2.82
C TRP A 240 15.46 -19.76 -3.62
N VAL A 241 14.36 -20.51 -3.74
CA VAL A 241 14.29 -21.80 -4.44
C VAL A 241 13.89 -21.64 -5.92
N MET A 242 13.44 -20.46 -6.34
CA MET A 242 13.06 -20.11 -7.72
C MET A 242 14.16 -19.34 -8.44
#